data_AF-A0A928SL44-F1
#
_entry.id   AF-A0A928SL44-F1
#
_cell.length_a   1.000
_cell.length_b   1.000
_cell.length_c   1.000
_cell.angle_alpha   90.00
_cell.angle_beta   90.00
_cell.angle_gamma   90.00
#
_symmetry.space_group_name_H-M   'P 1'
#
loop_
_entity.id
_entity.type
_entity.pdbx_description
1 polymer ?
#
loop_
_entity_poly.entity_id
_entity_poly.type
_entity_poly.pdbx_seq_one_letter_code
_entity_poly.pdbx_strand_id
1 'polypeptide(L)'
;MIVSTVGKAAAAKILDGLVSGGVVDATDFNLDTARVSPKLAATGRSDQALPPLELVGRQFVLLRLVNGIPFYNTRLTITVRRDGRVESVFLFGPSLLSVKTSEGESPTTPGPALHRAVSDEVIAARHAKISPPDRMHETTAIMYFMPLDQQKGVVEPLRIYTYAARHTDGASTSIARRQTVGYSLREASEPPVLATEEAPNATGDVRQ
;
A
#
# COMPACT_ATOMS: atom_id res chain seq x y z
N MET A 1 -6.19 17.53 -7.29
CA MET A 1 -7.18 17.34 -6.20
C MET A 1 -6.64 18.06 -4.97
N ILE A 2 -7.30 19.14 -4.50
CA ILE A 2 -6.82 19.90 -3.33
C ILE A 2 -7.12 19.04 -2.09
N VAL A 3 -6.09 18.37 -1.57
CA VAL A 3 -6.15 17.79 -0.22
C VAL A 3 -6.47 18.94 0.72
N SER A 4 -7.55 18.87 1.50
CA SER A 4 -7.83 19.96 2.43
C SER A 4 -6.64 20.07 3.38
N THR A 5 -6.03 21.25 3.43
CA THR A 5 -4.84 21.55 4.24
C THR A 5 -5.05 21.14 5.70
N VAL A 6 -6.30 21.25 6.18
CA VAL A 6 -6.77 20.81 7.51
C VAL A 6 -6.56 19.31 7.74
N GLY A 7 -6.93 18.46 6.78
CA GLY A 7 -6.81 17.00 6.94
C GLY A 7 -5.36 16.55 6.99
N LYS A 8 -4.51 17.13 6.14
CA LYS A 8 -3.07 16.82 6.11
C LYS A 8 -2.36 17.28 7.39
N ALA A 9 -2.70 18.47 7.91
CA ALA A 9 -2.13 18.97 9.16
C ALA A 9 -2.51 18.10 10.37
N ALA A 10 -3.76 17.63 10.45
CA ALA A 10 -4.19 16.70 11.49
C ALA A 10 -3.46 15.35 11.39
N ALA A 11 -3.29 14.82 10.18
CA ALA A 11 -2.53 13.58 9.96
C ALA A 11 -1.05 13.73 10.33
N ALA A 12 -0.42 14.86 9.98
CA ALA A 12 0.96 15.17 10.36
C ALA A 12 1.14 15.17 11.88
N LYS A 13 0.27 15.87 12.60
CA LYS A 13 0.30 15.91 14.07
C LYS A 13 0.21 14.53 14.71
N ILE A 14 -0.60 13.63 14.15
CA ILE A 14 -0.69 12.25 14.63
C ILE A 14 0.60 11.49 14.35
N LEU A 15 1.13 11.58 13.14
CA LEU A 15 2.39 10.92 12.80
C LEU A 15 3.53 11.41 13.71
N ASP A 16 3.65 12.71 13.93
CA ASP A 16 4.64 13.30 14.84
C ASP A 16 4.47 12.79 16.27
N GLY A 17 3.23 12.62 16.73
CA GLY A 17 2.93 12.05 18.04
C GLY A 17 3.34 10.57 18.16
N LEU A 18 3.11 9.77 17.12
CA LEU A 18 3.54 8.36 17.09
C LEU A 18 5.07 8.23 17.09
N VAL A 19 5.75 9.10 16.34
CA VAL A 19 7.21 9.17 16.28
C VAL A 19 7.77 9.59 17.64
N SER A 20 7.24 10.68 18.21
CA SER A 20 7.70 11.19 19.51
C SER A 20 7.44 10.19 20.65
N GLY A 21 6.40 9.37 20.52
CA GLY A 21 6.08 8.30 21.46
C GLY A 21 6.85 6.99 21.22
N GLY A 22 7.70 6.91 20.20
CA GLY A 22 8.47 5.69 19.87
C GLY A 22 7.63 4.53 19.33
N VAL A 23 6.39 4.79 18.86
CA VAL A 23 5.52 3.76 18.29
C VAL A 23 5.96 3.38 16.87
N VAL A 24 6.48 4.36 16.12
CA VAL A 24 7.05 4.20 14.78
C VAL A 24 8.30 5.05 14.67
N ASP A 25 9.22 4.68 13.79
CA ASP A 25 10.37 5.53 13.47
C ASP A 25 10.00 6.64 12.48
N ALA A 26 10.66 7.79 12.60
CA ALA A 26 10.42 8.96 11.72
C ALA A 26 10.68 8.67 10.24
N THR A 27 11.57 7.72 9.94
CA THR A 27 11.94 7.33 8.57
C THR A 27 10.97 6.35 7.94
N ASP A 28 10.11 5.72 8.74
CA ASP A 28 9.28 4.61 8.28
C ASP A 28 8.10 5.08 7.44
N PHE A 29 7.59 6.29 7.65
CA PHE A 29 6.39 6.76 6.96
C PHE A 29 6.59 8.17 6.43
N ASN A 30 6.20 8.40 5.17
CA ASN A 30 6.22 9.71 4.55
C ASN A 30 4.80 10.16 4.19
N LEU A 31 4.33 11.23 4.83
CA LEU A 31 2.98 11.76 4.61
C LEU A 31 2.82 12.44 3.24
N ASP A 32 3.90 12.95 2.65
CA ASP A 32 3.86 13.60 1.34
C ASP A 32 3.59 12.63 0.19
N THR A 33 3.93 11.35 0.38
CA THR A 33 3.67 10.27 -0.57
C THR A 33 2.44 9.44 -0.19
N ALA A 34 1.70 9.86 0.84
CA ALA A 34 0.51 9.14 1.30
C ALA A 34 -0.55 9.05 0.21
N ARG A 35 -1.13 7.86 0.04
CA ARG A 35 -2.33 7.70 -0.76
C ARG A 35 -3.52 8.28 -0.01
N VAL A 36 -4.23 9.22 -0.63
CA VAL A 36 -5.39 9.88 -0.03
C VAL A 36 -6.67 9.43 -0.70
N SER A 37 -7.58 8.84 0.07
CA SER A 37 -8.89 8.39 -0.40
C SER A 37 -10.01 9.17 0.30
N PRO A 38 -11.07 9.61 -0.42
CA PRO A 38 -12.24 10.22 0.22
C PRO A 38 -13.02 9.16 1.01
N LYS A 39 -13.48 9.52 2.21
CA LYS A 39 -14.49 8.75 2.95
C LYS A 39 -15.85 9.36 2.67
N LEU A 40 -16.69 8.60 1.96
CA LEU A 40 -18.02 9.01 1.57
C LEU A 40 -19.06 8.26 2.41
N ALA A 41 -20.13 8.93 2.80
CA ALA A 41 -21.27 8.31 3.47
C ALA A 41 -22.58 8.87 2.92
N ALA A 42 -23.59 8.01 2.83
CA ALA A 42 -24.98 8.43 2.68
C ALA A 42 -25.73 7.95 3.93
N THR A 43 -26.60 8.78 4.48
CA THR A 43 -27.48 8.40 5.58
C THR A 43 -28.90 8.40 5.07
N GLY A 44 -29.57 7.25 5.12
CA GLY A 44 -30.93 7.10 4.63
C GLY A 44 -31.61 5.91 5.29
N ARG A 45 -32.94 5.85 5.17
CA ARG A 45 -33.72 4.69 5.63
C ARG A 45 -33.63 3.57 4.59
N SER A 46 -33.67 2.32 5.04
CA SER A 46 -33.55 1.15 4.15
C SER A 46 -34.69 1.02 3.14
N ASP A 47 -35.81 1.71 3.35
CA ASP A 47 -37.02 1.71 2.52
C ASP A 47 -37.06 2.87 1.51
N GLN A 48 -36.00 3.68 1.40
CA GLN A 48 -35.94 4.83 0.49
C GLN A 48 -34.70 4.81 -0.39
N ALA A 49 -34.77 5.52 -1.52
CA ALA A 49 -33.59 5.79 -2.33
C ALA A 49 -32.55 6.54 -1.50
N LEU A 50 -31.31 6.04 -1.49
CA LEU A 50 -30.22 6.67 -0.74
C LEU A 50 -29.92 8.07 -1.33
N PRO A 51 -29.71 9.08 -0.47
CA PRO A 51 -29.29 10.39 -0.94
C PRO A 51 -27.88 10.33 -1.56
N PRO A 52 -27.46 11.37 -2.29
CA PRO A 52 -26.10 11.49 -2.80
C PRO A 52 -25.05 11.30 -1.70
N LEU A 53 -23.94 10.67 -2.05
CA LEU A 53 -22.82 10.44 -1.15
C LEU A 53 -22.19 11.77 -0.69
N GLU A 54 -22.09 11.98 0.62
CA GLU A 54 -21.41 13.12 1.21
C GLU A 54 -19.98 12.79 1.63
N LEU A 55 -19.06 13.73 1.43
CA LEU A 55 -17.70 13.64 1.96
C LEU A 55 -17.71 13.86 3.48
N VAL A 56 -17.51 12.78 4.23
CA VAL A 56 -17.47 12.80 5.70
C VAL A 56 -16.03 12.85 6.24
N GLY A 57 -15.04 12.51 5.43
CA GLY A 57 -13.63 12.55 5.83
C GLY A 57 -12.67 12.14 4.72
N ARG A 58 -11.41 11.97 5.07
CA ARG A 58 -10.35 11.45 4.21
C ARG A 58 -9.54 10.41 4.97
N GLN A 59 -9.09 9.41 4.23
CA GLN A 59 -8.19 8.38 4.71
C GLN A 59 -6.82 8.61 4.07
N PHE A 60 -5.79 8.72 4.91
CA PHE A 60 -4.38 8.78 4.52
C PHE A 60 -3.78 7.41 4.75
N VAL A 61 -3.32 6.76 3.67
CA VAL A 61 -2.67 5.45 3.73
C VAL A 61 -1.19 5.65 3.40
N LEU A 62 -0.34 5.39 4.39
CA LEU A 62 1.11 5.47 4.29
C LEU A 62 1.67 4.05 4.32
N LEU A 63 2.53 3.69 3.36
CA LEU A 63 3.28 2.44 3.41
C LEU A 63 4.56 2.64 4.22
N ARG A 64 4.97 1.61 4.96
CA ARG A 64 6.26 1.62 5.65
C ARG A 64 7.38 1.61 4.62
N LEU A 65 8.42 2.42 4.81
CA LEU A 65 9.62 2.44 3.97
C LEU A 65 10.72 1.61 4.63
N VAL A 66 11.37 0.76 3.84
CA VAL A 66 12.57 0.01 4.20
C VAL A 66 13.65 0.42 3.21
N ASN A 67 14.68 1.12 3.68
CA ASN A 67 15.73 1.69 2.81
C ASN A 67 15.16 2.48 1.62
N GLY A 68 14.07 3.22 1.84
CA GLY A 68 13.38 4.01 0.81
C GLY A 68 12.43 3.23 -0.11
N ILE A 69 12.36 1.90 0.01
CA ILE A 69 11.43 1.05 -0.75
C ILE A 69 10.17 0.80 0.09
N PRO A 70 8.95 1.03 -0.44
CA PRO A 70 7.73 0.75 0.29
C PRO A 70 7.53 -0.74 0.56
N PHE A 71 7.08 -1.09 1.76
CA PHE A 71 6.63 -2.42 2.13
C PHE A 71 5.11 -2.49 1.98
N TYR A 72 4.65 -3.19 0.94
CA TYR A 72 3.24 -3.23 0.53
C TYR A 72 2.31 -3.73 1.65
N ASN A 73 2.73 -4.74 2.42
CA ASN A 73 1.89 -5.36 3.44
C ASN A 73 1.84 -4.55 4.75
N THR A 74 2.73 -3.58 4.96
CA THR A 74 2.83 -2.81 6.21
C THR A 74 2.47 -1.35 5.98
N ARG A 75 1.39 -0.91 6.61
CA ARG A 75 0.80 0.42 6.40
C ARG A 75 0.32 1.08 7.68
N LEU A 76 0.47 2.39 7.73
CA LEU A 76 -0.19 3.26 8.69
C LEU A 76 -1.37 3.94 7.99
N THR A 77 -2.56 3.80 8.57
CA THR A 77 -3.78 4.43 8.08
C THR A 77 -4.25 5.46 9.11
N ILE A 78 -4.40 6.70 8.69
CA ILE A 78 -4.95 7.78 9.51
C ILE A 78 -6.23 8.27 8.84
N THR A 79 -7.35 8.18 9.55
CA THR A 79 -8.63 8.68 9.06
C THR A 79 -8.96 9.99 9.76
N VAL A 80 -9.21 11.03 8.98
CA VAL A 80 -9.53 12.38 9.47
C VAL A 80 -10.90 12.78 8.95
N ARG A 81 -11.79 13.18 9.86
CA ARG A 81 -13.12 13.71 9.56
C ARG A 81 -13.02 15.05 8.83
N ARG A 82 -14.09 15.44 8.15
CA ARG A 82 -14.18 16.74 7.46
C ARG A 82 -13.95 17.94 8.40
N ASP A 83 -14.26 17.79 9.68
CA ASP A 83 -14.05 18.79 10.74
C ASP A 83 -12.60 18.85 11.28
N GLY A 84 -11.69 18.06 10.71
CA GLY A 84 -10.28 18.01 11.09
C GLY A 84 -9.99 17.12 12.30
N ARG A 85 -10.99 16.52 12.93
CA ARG A 85 -10.78 15.56 14.03
C ARG A 85 -10.34 14.21 13.48
N VAL A 86 -9.40 13.57 14.18
CA VAL A 86 -8.95 12.23 13.86
C VAL A 86 -10.03 11.25 14.29
N GLU A 87 -10.48 10.43 13.35
CA GLU A 87 -11.48 9.39 13.59
C GLU A 87 -10.82 8.09 14.05
N SER A 88 -9.73 7.71 13.39
CA SER A 88 -9.02 6.46 13.67
C SER A 88 -7.58 6.50 13.20
N VAL A 89 -6.75 5.69 13.86
CA VAL A 89 -5.36 5.43 13.51
C VAL A 89 -5.16 3.92 13.56
N PHE A 90 -4.71 3.33 12.47
CA PHE A 90 -4.47 1.90 12.36
C PHE A 90 -3.08 1.65 11.80
N LEU A 91 -2.22 1.07 12.61
CA LEU A 91 -0.99 0.44 12.13
C LEU A 91 -1.30 -1.02 11.83
N PHE A 92 -1.06 -1.44 10.59
CA PHE A 92 -1.42 -2.76 10.10
C PHE A 92 -0.26 -3.37 9.32
N GLY A 93 -0.12 -4.69 9.41
CA GLY A 93 0.78 -5.47 8.57
C GLY A 93 1.75 -6.33 9.35
N PRO A 94 2.61 -7.08 8.65
CA PRO A 94 3.60 -7.92 9.29
C PRO A 94 4.64 -7.08 10.03
N SER A 95 5.11 -7.63 11.15
CA SER A 95 6.31 -7.15 11.82
C SER A 95 7.53 -7.45 10.96
N LEU A 96 8.41 -6.45 10.81
CA LEU A 96 9.69 -6.64 10.14
C LEU A 96 10.77 -7.05 11.15
N LEU A 97 11.42 -8.18 10.92
CA LEU A 97 12.60 -8.64 11.66
C LEU A 97 13.84 -8.07 11.00
N SER A 98 14.29 -6.91 11.47
CA SER A 98 15.47 -6.24 10.94
C SER A 98 16.17 -5.45 12.03
N VAL A 99 17.42 -5.07 11.77
CA VAL A 99 18.23 -4.22 12.64
C VAL A 99 18.47 -2.91 11.91
N LYS A 100 18.09 -1.80 12.54
CA LYS A 100 18.42 -0.46 12.04
C LYS A 100 19.85 -0.10 12.42
N THR A 101 20.62 0.30 11.42
CA THR A 101 22.02 0.71 11.52
C THR A 101 22.18 2.10 10.92
N SER A 102 23.38 2.69 11.02
CA SER A 102 23.70 3.96 10.36
C SER A 102 23.63 3.90 8.82
N GLU A 103 23.71 2.70 8.25
CA GLU A 103 23.71 2.47 6.79
C GLU A 103 22.31 2.15 6.25
N GLY A 104 21.34 1.92 7.15
CA GLY A 104 19.97 1.53 6.80
C GLY A 104 19.43 0.40 7.67
N GLU A 105 18.28 -0.12 7.26
CA GLU A 105 17.64 -1.28 7.85
C GLU A 105 18.19 -2.57 7.20
N SER A 106 18.72 -3.46 8.03
CA SER A 106 19.40 -4.69 7.60
C SER A 106 18.66 -5.92 8.09
N PRO A 107 18.65 -7.03 7.34
CA PRO A 107 17.96 -8.24 7.76
C PRO A 107 18.55 -8.82 9.05
N THR A 108 17.69 -9.41 9.89
CA THR A 108 18.18 -10.15 11.07
C THR A 108 18.87 -11.47 10.70
N THR A 109 18.54 -12.01 9.53
CA THR A 109 19.09 -13.28 9.04
C THR A 109 19.99 -13.05 7.83
N PRO A 110 21.20 -13.66 7.77
CA PRO A 110 22.04 -13.62 6.58
C PRO A 110 21.35 -14.22 5.34
N GLY A 111 21.61 -13.66 4.17
CA GLY A 111 21.08 -14.15 2.89
C GLY A 111 21.90 -13.70 1.68
N PRO A 112 21.68 -14.32 0.50
CA PRO A 112 22.32 -13.87 -0.73
C PRO A 112 21.88 -12.43 -1.07
N ALA A 113 22.81 -11.65 -1.61
CA ALA A 113 22.52 -10.31 -2.10
C ALA A 113 21.50 -10.36 -3.23
N LEU A 114 20.60 -9.39 -3.27
CA LEU A 114 19.69 -9.24 -4.40
C LEU A 114 20.45 -8.71 -5.61
N HIS A 115 20.41 -9.45 -6.71
CA HIS A 115 20.85 -8.96 -8.02
C HIS A 115 19.65 -8.89 -8.94
N ARG A 116 19.27 -7.67 -9.34
CA ARG A 116 18.27 -7.47 -10.38
C ARG A 116 18.81 -8.04 -11.69
N ALA A 117 18.13 -9.03 -12.24
CA ALA A 117 18.47 -9.64 -13.52
C ALA A 117 17.34 -9.52 -14.57
N VAL A 118 16.15 -9.07 -14.16
CA VAL A 118 15.00 -8.89 -15.04
C VAL A 118 14.79 -7.40 -15.35
N SER A 119 14.70 -7.07 -16.64
CA SER A 119 14.44 -5.71 -17.11
C SER A 119 12.96 -5.31 -16.91
N ASP A 120 12.69 -4.01 -16.86
CA ASP A 120 11.32 -3.51 -16.73
C ASP A 120 10.44 -3.88 -17.93
N GLU A 121 11.01 -3.97 -19.14
CA GLU A 121 10.32 -4.35 -20.36
C GLU A 121 9.84 -5.81 -20.29
N VAL A 122 10.70 -6.71 -19.79
CA VAL A 122 10.33 -8.12 -19.60
C VAL A 122 9.18 -8.23 -18.59
N ILE A 123 9.26 -7.51 -17.47
CA ILE A 123 8.19 -7.50 -16.47
C ILE A 123 6.90 -6.91 -17.04
N ALA A 124 6.97 -5.78 -17.76
CA ALA A 124 5.81 -5.14 -18.38
C ALA A 124 5.14 -6.05 -19.41
N ALA A 125 5.92 -6.74 -20.25
CA ALA A 125 5.40 -7.71 -21.22
C ALA A 125 4.72 -8.90 -20.53
N ARG A 126 5.28 -9.38 -19.41
CA ARG A 126 4.64 -10.41 -18.58
C ARG A 126 3.34 -9.91 -17.97
N HIS A 127 3.29 -8.66 -17.53
CA HIS A 127 2.07 -8.07 -16.98
C HIS A 127 0.98 -7.91 -18.03
N ALA A 128 1.30 -7.38 -19.21
CA ALA A 128 0.36 -7.20 -20.31
C ALA A 128 -0.33 -8.51 -20.76
N LYS A 129 0.31 -9.66 -20.57
CA LYS A 129 -0.29 -10.97 -20.86
C LYS A 129 -1.43 -11.35 -19.90
N ILE A 130 -1.42 -10.82 -18.68
CA ILE A 130 -2.42 -11.13 -17.66
C ILE A 130 -3.43 -10.00 -17.41
N SER A 131 -3.09 -8.76 -17.79
CA SER A 131 -3.98 -7.61 -17.67
C SER A 131 -4.59 -7.26 -19.02
N PRO A 132 -5.91 -7.41 -19.18
CA PRO A 132 -6.64 -6.90 -20.35
C PRO A 132 -6.40 -5.39 -20.57
N PRO A 133 -6.36 -4.92 -21.82
CA PRO A 133 -6.05 -3.52 -22.16
C PRO A 133 -7.11 -2.50 -21.73
N ASP A 134 -8.31 -2.95 -21.35
CA ASP A 134 -9.43 -2.13 -20.87
C ASP A 134 -9.41 -1.88 -19.34
N ARG A 135 -8.34 -2.27 -18.66
CA ARG A 135 -8.18 -2.07 -17.21
C ARG A 135 -7.48 -0.76 -16.89
N MET A 136 -7.89 -0.17 -15.76
CA MET A 136 -7.20 1.00 -15.21
C MET A 136 -6.02 0.52 -14.36
N HIS A 137 -4.82 0.96 -14.70
CA HIS A 137 -3.60 0.71 -13.92
C HIS A 137 -3.32 1.93 -13.04
N GLU A 138 -3.14 1.71 -11.75
CA GLU A 138 -2.94 2.81 -10.79
C GLU A 138 -1.55 2.86 -10.19
N THR A 139 -0.84 1.74 -10.13
CA THR A 139 0.45 1.70 -9.44
C THR A 139 1.43 0.78 -10.17
N THR A 140 2.60 1.31 -10.47
CA THR A 140 3.77 0.51 -10.86
C THR A 140 4.99 0.96 -10.07
N ALA A 141 5.41 0.16 -9.08
CA ALA A 141 6.49 0.52 -8.18
C ALA A 141 7.28 -0.71 -7.74
N ILE A 142 8.53 -0.52 -7.34
CA ILE A 142 9.28 -1.56 -6.62
C ILE A 142 8.83 -1.49 -5.16
N MET A 143 8.42 -2.62 -4.58
CA MET A 143 7.95 -2.72 -3.20
C MET A 143 8.36 -4.05 -2.59
N TYR A 144 8.62 -4.08 -1.29
CA TYR A 144 8.66 -5.35 -0.56
C TYR A 144 7.26 -5.94 -0.45
N PHE A 145 7.16 -7.26 -0.56
CA PHE A 145 5.89 -7.98 -0.47
C PHE A 145 6.07 -9.33 0.22
N MET A 146 5.26 -9.56 1.25
CA MET A 146 5.08 -10.83 1.94
C MET A 146 3.82 -11.53 1.42
N PRO A 147 3.93 -12.73 0.84
CA PRO A 147 2.78 -13.57 0.50
C PRO A 147 1.93 -13.90 1.73
N LEU A 148 0.59 -13.89 1.59
CA LEU A 148 -0.32 -14.09 2.73
C LEU A 148 -0.26 -15.49 3.35
N ASP A 149 0.10 -16.49 2.55
CA ASP A 149 0.26 -17.88 2.97
C ASP A 149 1.55 -18.12 3.77
N GLN A 150 2.41 -17.10 3.89
CA GLN A 150 3.64 -17.16 4.67
C GLN A 150 3.47 -16.46 6.03
N GLN A 151 3.63 -17.23 7.10
CA GLN A 151 3.65 -16.68 8.47
C GLN A 151 5.01 -16.09 8.84
N LYS A 152 6.11 -16.65 8.30
CA LYS A 152 7.47 -16.15 8.48
C LYS A 152 8.26 -16.36 7.20
N GLY A 153 8.99 -15.35 6.74
CA GLY A 153 9.79 -15.48 5.53
C GLY A 153 10.76 -14.34 5.30
N VAL A 154 11.77 -14.61 4.48
CA VAL A 154 12.63 -13.57 3.92
C VAL A 154 11.97 -13.05 2.65
N VAL A 155 11.71 -11.76 2.56
CA VAL A 155 11.01 -11.10 1.47
C VAL A 155 11.99 -10.28 0.63
N GLU A 156 11.82 -10.40 -0.69
CA GLU A 156 12.58 -9.65 -1.69
C GLU A 156 11.70 -8.53 -2.26
N PRO A 157 12.27 -7.44 -2.79
CA PRO A 157 11.49 -6.41 -3.43
C PRO A 157 11.02 -6.90 -4.81
N LEU A 158 9.75 -6.62 -5.11
CA LEU A 158 9.07 -7.01 -6.34
C LEU A 158 8.61 -5.77 -7.09
N ARG A 159 8.53 -5.86 -8.43
CA ARG A 159 7.79 -4.86 -9.22
C ARG A 159 6.30 -5.16 -9.06
N ILE A 160 5.57 -4.27 -8.41
CA ILE A 160 4.14 -4.40 -8.16
C ILE A 160 3.35 -3.66 -9.23
N TYR A 161 2.32 -4.31 -9.76
CA TYR A 161 1.28 -3.71 -10.59
C TYR A 161 -0.06 -3.81 -9.89
N THR A 162 -0.77 -2.69 -9.84
CA THR A 162 -2.13 -2.62 -9.32
C THR A 162 -3.06 -2.17 -10.43
N TYR A 163 -4.11 -2.95 -10.67
CA TYR A 163 -5.11 -2.64 -11.70
C TYR A 163 -6.52 -2.97 -11.21
N ALA A 164 -7.53 -2.35 -11.83
CA ALA A 164 -8.93 -2.66 -11.61
C ALA A 164 -9.65 -2.74 -12.96
N ALA A 165 -10.61 -3.68 -13.09
CA ALA A 165 -11.46 -3.70 -14.27
C ALA A 165 -12.38 -2.48 -14.26
N ARG A 166 -12.43 -1.76 -15.37
CA ARG A 166 -13.34 -0.63 -15.55
C ARG A 166 -14.46 -1.10 -16.46
N HIS A 167 -15.71 -0.94 -16.04
CA HIS A 167 -16.88 -1.22 -16.86
C HIS A 167 -17.65 0.08 -17.04
N THR A 168 -17.81 0.50 -18.29
CA THR A 168 -18.59 1.69 -18.62
C THR A 168 -19.84 1.25 -19.36
N ASP A 169 -21.00 1.54 -18.80
CA ASP A 169 -22.31 1.28 -19.41
C ASP A 169 -23.10 2.59 -19.51
N GLY A 170 -23.31 3.05 -20.74
CA GLY A 170 -23.91 4.34 -21.05
C GLY A 170 -23.23 5.51 -20.33
N ALA A 171 -23.96 6.18 -19.44
CA ALA A 171 -23.45 7.31 -18.65
C ALA A 171 -22.74 6.90 -17.34
N SER A 172 -22.67 5.60 -17.02
CA SER A 172 -22.12 5.11 -15.75
C SER A 172 -20.79 4.39 -15.95
N THR A 173 -19.82 4.65 -15.06
CA THR A 173 -18.57 3.88 -14.96
C THR A 173 -18.55 3.18 -13.61
N SER A 174 -18.50 1.84 -13.61
CA SER A 174 -18.18 1.04 -12.44
C SER A 174 -16.71 0.59 -12.49
N ILE A 175 -16.09 0.51 -11.32
CA ILE A 175 -14.72 0.02 -11.15
C ILE A 175 -14.81 -1.22 -10.27
N ALA A 176 -14.39 -2.35 -10.81
CA ALA A 176 -14.39 -3.63 -10.12
C ALA A 176 -13.31 -3.67 -9.02
N ARG A 177 -13.29 -4.77 -8.28
CA ARG A 177 -12.26 -5.01 -7.25
C ARG A 177 -10.86 -4.89 -7.85
N ARG A 178 -10.03 -4.11 -7.16
CA ARG A 178 -8.62 -3.94 -7.47
C ARG A 178 -7.86 -5.24 -7.26
N GLN A 179 -7.00 -5.58 -8.20
CA GLN A 179 -6.04 -6.68 -8.09
C GLN A 179 -4.63 -6.10 -8.06
N THR A 180 -3.79 -6.66 -7.21
CA THR A 180 -2.38 -6.31 -7.14
C THR A 180 -1.55 -7.56 -7.41
N VAL A 181 -0.50 -7.42 -8.21
CA VAL A 181 0.35 -8.51 -8.67
C VAL A 181 1.81 -8.09 -8.56
N GLY A 182 2.64 -8.92 -7.94
CA GLY A 182 4.08 -8.73 -7.83
C GLY A 182 4.86 -9.63 -8.77
N TYR A 183 5.92 -9.06 -9.36
CA TYR A 183 6.84 -9.75 -10.24
C TYR A 183 8.25 -9.69 -9.66
N SER A 184 8.90 -10.86 -9.64
CA SER A 184 10.30 -10.99 -9.26
C SER A 184 11.21 -10.12 -10.11
N LEU A 185 12.16 -9.46 -9.45
CA LEU A 185 13.23 -8.69 -10.09
C LEU A 185 14.44 -9.56 -10.47
N ARG A 186 14.48 -10.80 -9.96
CA ARG A 186 15.61 -11.73 -10.10
C ARG A 186 15.41 -12.75 -11.21
N GLU A 187 14.23 -13.33 -11.31
CA GLU A 187 13.99 -14.44 -12.25
C GLU A 187 12.70 -14.21 -13.04
N ALA A 188 12.81 -14.20 -14.37
CA ALA A 188 11.67 -13.94 -15.25
C ALA A 188 10.69 -15.12 -15.30
N SER A 189 11.15 -16.33 -14.98
CA SER A 189 10.31 -17.54 -14.93
C SER A 189 9.53 -17.71 -13.63
N GLU A 190 9.88 -17.00 -12.55
CA GLU A 190 9.15 -17.08 -11.28
C GLU A 190 7.69 -16.64 -11.47
N PRO A 191 6.69 -17.42 -11.03
CA PRO A 191 5.29 -17.07 -11.24
C PRO A 191 4.96 -15.73 -10.55
N PRO A 192 4.04 -14.93 -11.14
CA PRO A 192 3.59 -13.71 -10.49
C PRO A 192 2.92 -14.03 -9.15
N VAL A 193 3.23 -13.25 -8.14
CA VAL A 193 2.63 -13.39 -6.80
C VAL A 193 1.40 -12.50 -6.73
N LEU A 194 0.25 -13.08 -6.41
CA LEU A 194 -0.96 -12.29 -6.19
C LEU A 194 -0.89 -11.63 -4.81
N ALA A 195 -0.97 -10.30 -4.82
CA ALA A 195 -1.14 -9.51 -3.61
C ALA A 195 -2.63 -9.36 -3.34
N THR A 196 -3.19 -10.32 -2.61
CA THR A 196 -4.51 -10.18 -1.99
C THR A 196 -4.40 -9.35 -0.71
N GLU A 197 -5.51 -8.72 -0.30
CA GLU A 197 -5.56 -8.02 0.97
C GLU A 197 -5.50 -9.01 2.15
N GLU A 198 -4.47 -8.81 2.98
CA GLU A 198 -4.35 -9.06 4.44
C GLU A 198 -4.13 -10.48 5.00
N ALA A 199 -2.98 -10.65 5.69
CA ALA A 199 -2.70 -11.68 6.68
C ALA A 199 -2.12 -10.96 7.93
N PRO A 200 -2.94 -10.63 8.94
CA PRO A 200 -2.57 -9.74 10.05
C PRO A 200 -1.46 -10.29 10.97
N ASN A 201 -1.14 -11.59 10.89
CA ASN A 201 -0.21 -12.27 11.79
C ASN A 201 1.12 -12.70 11.12
N ALA A 202 1.38 -12.28 9.88
CA ALA A 202 2.63 -12.62 9.19
C ALA A 202 3.82 -11.85 9.76
N THR A 203 5.04 -12.34 9.57
CA THR A 203 6.30 -11.72 10.01
C THR A 203 7.34 -11.85 8.90
N GLY A 204 8.05 -10.76 8.55
CA GLY A 204 9.00 -10.77 7.43
C GLY A 204 10.39 -10.29 7.75
N ASP A 205 11.37 -10.70 6.96
CA ASP A 205 12.74 -10.17 6.97
C ASP A 205 13.09 -9.69 5.55
N VAL A 206 13.48 -8.44 5.38
CA VAL A 206 13.63 -7.81 4.05
C VAL A 206 15.07 -7.93 3.54
N ARG A 207 15.26 -8.37 2.29
CA ARG A 207 16.58 -8.34 1.63
C ARG A 207 16.93 -6.97 1.05
N GLN A 208 18.20 -6.61 1.17
CA GLN A 208 18.81 -5.47 0.49
C GLN A 208 19.12 -5.81 -0.98
#